data_AF-A0A951U601-F1
#
_entry.id   AF-A0A951U601-F1
#
_cell.length_a   1.000
_cell.length_b   1.000
_cell.length_c   1.000
_cell.angle_alpha   90.00
_cell.angle_beta   90.00
_cell.angle_gamma   90.00
#
_symmetry.space_group_name_H-M   'P 1'
#
loop_
_entity.id
_entity.type
_entity.pdbx_description
1 polymer ?
#
loop_
_entity_poly.entity_id
_entity_poly.type
_entity_poly.pdbx_seq_one_letter_code
_entity_poly.pdbx_strand_id
1 'polypeptide(L)'
;MHTKNKISRARGIVFTLLGSACAYLMGRRVLHLYENGIGAINLPYRKSAVGLDHSRSVHPLTLLGVSNLISELIGEEFRVRNPFLFWTKAEMCQQLAEDAKYELPSLTISCDSPHRKQPIQCGYCSSCILRKQALAASQVKDQTHYIVSHATRPVGDIRLYLQHMLAQVSTLKGLLKYSENAATQWESLTKRFPELDDIVDRTHKVEGLTSLEMRKCLIRLYQTYVSEWDTVESQISGAFLNQVSIQQVSQDFQPAIQ
;
A
#
# COMPACT_ATOMS: atom_id res chain seq x y z
N MET A 1 -23.93 19.78 -17.69
CA MET A 1 -23.92 18.91 -16.50
C MET A 1 -22.78 17.92 -16.65
N HIS A 2 -21.61 18.16 -16.05
CA HIS A 2 -20.50 17.19 -16.10
C HIS A 2 -20.85 16.00 -15.22
N THR A 3 -21.38 14.94 -15.83
CA THR A 3 -21.60 13.65 -15.16
C THR A 3 -20.21 13.13 -14.77
N LYS A 4 -19.84 13.25 -13.49
CA LYS A 4 -18.61 12.63 -12.98
C LYS A 4 -18.68 11.14 -13.29
N ASN A 5 -17.73 10.66 -14.10
CA ASN A 5 -17.59 9.24 -14.34
C ASN A 5 -17.29 8.57 -12.99
N LYS A 6 -18.27 7.83 -12.45
CA LYS A 6 -18.17 7.14 -11.15
C LYS A 6 -17.21 5.95 -11.19
N ILE A 7 -16.70 5.59 -12.37
CA ILE A 7 -15.78 4.48 -12.59
C ILE A 7 -14.35 5.02 -12.47
N SER A 8 -13.80 5.04 -11.24
CA SER A 8 -12.38 5.37 -11.00
C SER A 8 -11.42 4.26 -11.46
N ARG A 9 -11.94 3.12 -11.93
CA ARG A 9 -11.20 1.87 -12.22
C ARG A 9 -10.19 2.00 -13.37
N ALA A 10 -10.44 2.88 -14.34
CA ALA A 10 -9.57 3.04 -15.50
C ALA A 10 -8.46 4.09 -15.29
N ARG A 11 -8.53 4.89 -14.22
CA ARG A 11 -7.61 6.02 -14.01
C ARG A 11 -6.15 5.58 -13.95
N GLY A 12 -5.87 4.49 -13.22
CA GLY A 12 -4.54 3.91 -13.15
C GLY A 12 -4.02 3.51 -14.52
N ILE A 13 -4.84 2.80 -15.30
CA ILE A 13 -4.49 2.36 -16.66
C ILE A 13 -4.18 3.56 -17.55
N VAL A 14 -5.01 4.61 -17.54
CA VAL A 14 -4.80 5.82 -18.35
C VAL A 14 -3.46 6.48 -18.01
N PHE A 15 -3.13 6.64 -16.73
CA PHE A 15 -1.85 7.23 -16.34
C PHE A 15 -0.66 6.34 -16.69
N THR A 16 -0.78 5.02 -16.54
CA THR A 16 0.28 4.10 -16.95
C THR A 16 0.50 4.14 -18.45
N LEU A 17 -0.56 4.14 -19.26
CA LEU A 17 -0.45 4.26 -20.73
C LEU A 17 0.21 5.57 -21.15
N LEU A 18 -0.18 6.70 -20.52
CA LEU A 18 0.45 7.98 -20.77
C LEU A 18 1.93 7.98 -20.38
N GLY A 19 2.26 7.45 -19.20
CA GLY A 19 3.64 7.31 -18.74
C GLY A 19 4.47 6.43 -19.68
N SER A 20 3.88 5.36 -20.21
CA SER A 20 4.55 4.47 -21.16
C SER A 20 4.80 5.15 -22.50
N ALA A 21 3.83 5.92 -23.01
CA ALA A 21 4.02 6.72 -24.22
C ALA A 21 5.17 7.74 -24.03
N CYS A 22 5.21 8.43 -22.90
CA CYS A 22 6.32 9.35 -22.58
C CYS A 22 7.66 8.61 -22.52
N ALA A 23 7.74 7.50 -21.78
CA ALA A 23 8.96 6.70 -21.67
C ALA A 23 9.45 6.23 -23.05
N TYR A 24 8.52 5.77 -23.89
CA TYR A 24 8.79 5.33 -25.25
C TYR A 24 9.39 6.44 -26.12
N LEU A 25 8.75 7.61 -26.14
CA LEU A 25 9.20 8.79 -26.89
C LEU A 25 10.56 9.32 -26.40
N MET A 26 10.89 9.08 -25.13
CA MET A 26 12.21 9.38 -24.55
C MET A 26 13.27 8.29 -24.83
N GLY A 27 12.99 7.35 -25.74
CA GLY A 27 13.91 6.27 -26.10
C GLY A 27 14.06 5.19 -25.02
N ARG A 28 13.12 5.09 -24.08
CA ARG A 28 13.10 4.02 -23.05
C ARG A 28 12.13 2.91 -23.45
N ARG A 29 12.41 1.69 -22.96
CA ARG A 29 11.54 0.51 -23.13
C ARG A 29 11.01 -0.03 -21.81
N VAL A 30 11.30 0.69 -20.72
CA VAL A 30 10.85 0.33 -19.38
C VAL A 30 10.27 1.57 -18.71
N LEU A 31 9.03 1.47 -18.24
CA LEU A 31 8.43 2.41 -17.31
C LEU A 31 8.53 1.83 -15.89
N HIS A 32 9.14 2.57 -14.97
CA HIS A 32 9.13 2.22 -13.55
C HIS A 32 7.99 2.90 -12.82
N LEU A 33 7.23 2.11 -12.06
CA LEU A 33 6.28 2.58 -11.06
C LEU A 33 6.80 2.15 -9.69
N TYR A 34 6.67 3.00 -8.69
CA TYR A 34 7.30 2.77 -7.38
C TYR A 34 6.22 2.63 -6.31
N GLU A 35 5.79 1.39 -6.07
CA GLU A 35 4.84 1.04 -4.99
C GLU A 35 5.39 -0.13 -4.16
N ASN A 36 5.16 -0.12 -2.86
CA ASN A 36 5.56 -1.23 -2.00
C ASN A 36 4.75 -2.50 -2.30
N GLY A 37 5.30 -3.68 -2.02
CA GLY A 37 4.68 -4.97 -2.32
C GLY A 37 3.29 -5.17 -1.70
N ILE A 38 3.09 -4.70 -0.46
CA ILE A 38 1.80 -4.81 0.23
C ILE A 38 0.73 -3.98 -0.49
N GLY A 39 1.07 -2.75 -0.87
CA GLY A 39 0.19 -1.85 -1.62
C GLY A 39 -0.02 -2.28 -3.08
N ALA A 40 0.99 -2.89 -3.71
CA ALA A 40 0.92 -3.33 -5.09
C ALA A 40 0.05 -4.57 -5.25
N ILE A 41 0.24 -5.57 -4.40
CA ILE A 41 -0.57 -6.81 -4.42
C ILE A 41 -1.96 -6.54 -3.84
N ASN A 42 -2.05 -5.72 -2.80
CA ASN A 42 -3.29 -5.23 -2.21
C ASN A 42 -4.28 -6.36 -1.87
N LEU A 43 -3.79 -7.37 -1.13
CA LEU A 43 -4.63 -8.47 -0.67
C LEU A 43 -5.87 -7.93 0.09
N PRO A 44 -7.04 -8.55 -0.05
CA PRO A 44 -8.26 -8.07 0.57
C PRO A 44 -8.21 -8.22 2.09
N TYR A 45 -8.69 -7.20 2.83
CA TYR A 45 -8.76 -7.24 4.30
C TYR A 45 -9.72 -8.33 4.83
N ARG A 46 -10.78 -8.66 4.09
CA ARG A 46 -11.79 -9.68 4.46
C ARG A 46 -12.22 -10.48 3.22
N LYS A 47 -12.72 -11.71 3.40
CA LYS A 47 -13.24 -12.55 2.29
C LYS A 47 -14.31 -11.82 1.47
N SER A 48 -15.21 -11.10 2.14
CA SER A 48 -16.28 -10.32 1.50
C SER A 48 -15.78 -9.09 0.73
N ALA A 49 -14.51 -8.71 0.87
CA ALA A 49 -13.92 -7.59 0.15
C ALA A 49 -13.32 -7.98 -1.20
N VAL A 50 -13.27 -9.27 -1.54
CA VAL A 50 -12.88 -9.75 -2.87
C VAL A 50 -13.84 -9.17 -3.90
N GLY A 51 -13.33 -8.35 -4.83
CA GLY A 51 -14.13 -7.67 -5.87
C GLY A 51 -14.66 -6.29 -5.50
N LEU A 52 -14.41 -5.77 -4.29
CA LEU A 52 -14.65 -4.37 -3.94
C LEU A 52 -13.58 -3.44 -4.55
N ASP A 53 -13.89 -2.14 -4.62
CA ASP A 53 -13.10 -1.10 -5.32
C ASP A 53 -11.74 -0.83 -4.64
N HIS A 54 -10.82 -1.77 -4.78
CA HIS A 54 -9.44 -1.66 -4.36
C HIS A 54 -8.59 -1.28 -5.58
N SER A 55 -7.79 -0.23 -5.47
CA SER A 55 -6.88 0.17 -6.55
C SER A 55 -5.91 -0.98 -6.84
N ARG A 56 -5.99 -1.53 -8.06
CA ARG A 56 -5.06 -2.53 -8.62
C ARG A 56 -4.18 -1.93 -9.72
N SER A 57 -4.02 -0.61 -9.72
CA SER A 57 -3.36 0.14 -10.80
C SER A 57 -1.90 -0.29 -11.02
N VAL A 58 -1.24 -0.73 -9.95
CA VAL A 58 0.16 -1.21 -9.95
C VAL A 58 0.28 -2.69 -9.58
N HIS A 59 -0.83 -3.43 -9.66
CA HIS A 59 -0.84 -4.86 -9.40
C HIS A 59 0.00 -5.61 -10.44
N PRO A 60 0.77 -6.65 -10.08
CA PRO A 60 1.66 -7.36 -11.01
C PRO A 60 0.97 -7.81 -12.31
N LEU A 61 -0.23 -8.38 -12.20
CA LEU A 61 -1.03 -8.79 -13.36
C LEU A 61 -1.50 -7.62 -14.23
N THR A 62 -1.76 -6.46 -13.62
CA THR A 62 -2.12 -5.23 -14.35
C THR A 62 -0.90 -4.69 -15.10
N LEU A 63 0.27 -4.65 -14.45
CA LEU A 63 1.51 -4.22 -15.09
C LEU A 63 1.91 -5.14 -16.24
N LEU A 64 1.76 -6.45 -16.06
CA LEU A 64 1.95 -7.44 -17.13
C LEU A 64 1.00 -7.18 -18.31
N GLY A 65 -0.30 -6.99 -18.02
CA GLY A 65 -1.31 -6.73 -19.07
C GLY A 65 -1.01 -5.46 -19.87
N VAL A 66 -0.62 -4.38 -19.18
CA VAL A 66 -0.25 -3.12 -19.84
C VAL A 66 1.05 -3.26 -20.63
N SER A 67 2.05 -3.98 -20.10
CA SER A 67 3.31 -4.26 -20.80
C SER A 67 3.06 -5.00 -22.12
N ASN A 68 2.24 -6.05 -22.08
CA ASN A 68 1.89 -6.83 -23.28
C ASN A 68 1.12 -5.96 -24.28
N LEU A 69 0.11 -5.22 -23.83
CA LEU A 69 -0.65 -4.32 -24.69
C LEU A 69 0.24 -3.32 -25.43
N ILE A 70 1.15 -2.66 -24.70
CA ILE A 70 2.05 -1.68 -25.32
C ILE A 70 2.99 -2.36 -26.30
N SER A 71 3.59 -3.48 -25.91
CA SER A 71 4.54 -4.22 -26.76
C SER A 71 3.91 -4.61 -28.10
N GLU A 72 2.67 -5.11 -28.07
CA GLU A 72 1.89 -5.43 -29.27
C GLU A 72 1.61 -4.19 -30.13
N LEU A 73 1.28 -3.05 -29.51
CA LEU A 73 0.98 -1.81 -30.23
C LEU A 73 2.20 -1.20 -30.93
N ILE A 74 3.38 -1.31 -30.34
CA ILE A 74 4.61 -0.72 -30.88
C ILE A 74 5.45 -1.71 -31.71
N GLY A 75 5.13 -3.01 -31.66
CA GLY A 75 5.87 -4.05 -32.38
C GLY A 75 7.26 -4.36 -31.81
N GLU A 76 7.53 -3.97 -30.56
CA GLU A 76 8.79 -4.22 -29.87
C GLU A 76 8.55 -4.38 -28.35
N GLU A 77 9.51 -4.99 -27.64
CA GLU A 77 9.34 -5.26 -26.21
C GLU A 77 9.29 -3.97 -25.38
N PHE A 78 8.25 -3.83 -24.57
CA PHE A 78 8.09 -2.78 -23.56
C PHE A 78 7.65 -3.36 -22.22
N ARG A 79 8.24 -2.89 -21.13
CA ARG A 79 7.90 -3.35 -19.77
C ARG A 79 7.43 -2.21 -18.88
N VAL A 80 6.37 -2.44 -18.12
CA VAL A 80 6.03 -1.64 -16.95
C VAL A 80 6.42 -2.46 -15.72
N ARG A 81 7.32 -1.93 -14.90
CA ARG A 81 7.90 -2.66 -13.76
C ARG A 81 7.66 -1.92 -12.46
N ASN A 82 7.44 -2.69 -11.39
CA ASN A 82 7.52 -2.19 -10.03
C ASN A 82 8.75 -2.78 -9.31
N PRO A 83 9.86 -2.03 -9.20
CA PRO A 83 11.08 -2.53 -8.56
C PRO A 83 10.91 -2.92 -7.09
N PHE A 84 9.88 -2.40 -6.42
CA PHE A 84 9.63 -2.61 -4.99
C PHE A 84 8.54 -3.65 -4.71
N LEU A 85 8.22 -4.53 -5.67
CA LEU A 85 7.21 -5.57 -5.51
C LEU A 85 7.47 -6.49 -4.29
N PHE A 86 8.73 -6.73 -3.93
CA PHE A 86 9.10 -7.59 -2.81
C PHE A 86 9.55 -6.83 -1.55
N TRP A 87 9.29 -5.52 -1.52
CA TRP A 87 9.69 -4.64 -0.44
C TRP A 87 8.48 -4.13 0.34
N THR A 88 8.58 -4.09 1.67
CA THR A 88 7.62 -3.36 2.50
C THR A 88 7.87 -1.86 2.39
N LYS A 89 6.90 -1.06 2.85
CA LYS A 89 7.11 0.39 2.93
C LYS A 89 8.18 0.74 3.96
N ALA A 90 8.29 -0.01 5.06
CA ALA A 90 9.32 0.23 6.07
C ALA A 90 10.72 -0.05 5.53
N GLU A 91 10.89 -1.09 4.72
CA GLU A 91 12.17 -1.38 4.05
C GLU A 91 12.58 -0.27 3.08
N MET A 92 11.62 0.26 2.32
CA MET A 92 11.87 1.43 1.48
C MET A 92 12.32 2.63 2.33
N CYS A 93 11.69 2.87 3.49
CA CYS A 93 12.08 3.94 4.42
C CYS A 93 13.44 3.68 5.08
N GLN A 94 13.74 2.44 5.43
CA GLN A 94 15.03 2.04 5.99
C GLN A 94 16.16 2.28 4.99
N GLN A 95 15.97 1.94 3.71
CA GLN A 95 16.96 2.24 2.68
C GLN A 95 17.22 3.74 2.54
N LEU A 96 16.18 4.57 2.64
CA LEU A 96 16.36 6.03 2.65
C LEU A 96 17.16 6.51 3.86
N ALA A 97 16.96 5.87 5.02
CA ALA A 97 17.72 6.17 6.23
C ALA A 97 19.20 5.78 6.07
N GLU A 98 19.49 4.60 5.51
CA GLU A 98 20.85 4.15 5.21
C GLU A 98 21.56 5.06 4.20
N ASP A 99 20.82 5.63 3.25
CA ASP A 99 21.31 6.63 2.30
C ASP A 99 21.43 8.06 2.88
N ALA A 100 21.17 8.27 4.17
CA ALA A 100 21.11 9.57 4.84
C ALA A 100 20.08 10.57 4.24
N LYS A 101 18.98 10.06 3.68
CA LYS A 101 17.89 10.84 3.04
C LYS A 101 16.65 10.96 3.93
N TYR A 102 16.84 11.18 5.24
CA TYR A 102 15.77 11.24 6.24
C TYR A 102 14.70 12.30 5.98
N GLU A 103 15.04 13.34 5.23
CA GLU A 103 14.15 14.47 4.92
C GLU A 103 13.08 14.09 3.87
N LEU A 104 13.39 13.16 2.96
CA LEU A 104 12.55 12.88 1.79
C LEU A 104 11.12 12.43 2.14
N PRO A 105 10.88 11.57 3.15
CA PRO A 105 9.52 11.23 3.54
C PRO A 105 8.67 12.47 3.78
N SER A 106 9.16 13.48 4.50
CA SER A 106 8.41 14.71 4.84
C SER A 106 7.94 15.51 3.61
N LEU A 107 8.64 15.38 2.48
CA LEU A 107 8.32 16.06 1.21
C LEU A 107 7.29 15.32 0.36
N THR A 108 6.85 14.13 0.78
CA THR A 108 5.93 13.26 0.02
C THR A 108 4.52 13.22 0.61
N ILE A 109 3.54 12.98 -0.26
CA ILE A 109 2.13 12.81 0.12
C ILE A 109 1.70 11.36 -0.15
N SER A 110 1.12 10.72 0.85
CA SER A 110 0.61 9.34 0.77
C SER A 110 -0.91 9.29 0.85
N CYS A 111 -1.55 10.36 1.30
CA CYS A 111 -2.96 10.38 1.65
C CYS A 111 -3.90 10.04 0.47
N ASP A 112 -4.85 9.13 0.72
CA ASP A 112 -5.89 8.75 -0.24
C ASP A 112 -7.09 9.73 -0.24
N SER A 113 -7.12 10.66 0.73
CA SER A 113 -8.25 11.57 0.87
C SER A 113 -8.18 12.68 -0.19
N PRO A 114 -9.33 13.04 -0.81
CA PRO A 114 -9.37 14.04 -1.87
C PRO A 114 -9.19 15.46 -1.32
N HIS A 115 -7.96 15.85 -1.02
CA HIS A 115 -7.64 17.22 -0.60
C HIS A 115 -7.44 18.11 -1.84
N ARG A 116 -8.43 18.97 -2.12
CA ARG A 116 -8.50 19.75 -3.37
C ARG A 116 -7.78 21.10 -3.38
N LYS A 117 -7.30 21.60 -2.24
CA LYS A 117 -6.69 22.95 -2.15
C LYS A 117 -5.24 22.94 -1.67
N GLN A 118 -4.91 22.08 -0.71
CA GLN A 118 -3.54 21.79 -0.30
C GLN A 118 -3.47 20.30 0.00
N PRO A 119 -2.55 19.55 -0.64
CA PRO A 119 -2.40 18.14 -0.35
C PRO A 119 -1.74 18.00 1.03
N ILE A 120 -2.54 17.60 2.02
CA ILE A 120 -2.10 17.41 3.40
C ILE A 120 -2.41 15.96 3.78
N GLN A 121 -1.62 15.41 4.69
CA GLN A 121 -1.77 14.04 5.16
C GLN A 121 -2.91 13.98 6.20
N CYS A 122 -3.98 13.21 5.94
CA CYS A 122 -5.12 13.18 6.85
C CYS A 122 -4.79 12.48 8.18
N GLY A 123 -3.88 11.49 8.16
CA GLY A 123 -3.42 10.78 9.36
C GLY A 123 -4.23 9.54 9.75
N TYR A 124 -5.33 9.22 9.06
CA TYR A 124 -6.22 8.11 9.40
C TYR A 124 -6.64 7.23 8.22
N CYS A 125 -6.44 7.63 6.96
CA CYS A 125 -6.66 6.72 5.84
C CYS A 125 -5.60 5.61 5.84
N SER A 126 -5.88 4.51 5.15
CA SER A 126 -4.97 3.36 5.04
C SER A 126 -3.54 3.75 4.66
N SER A 127 -3.37 4.62 3.66
CA SER A 127 -2.02 5.04 3.23
C SER A 127 -1.32 5.94 4.26
N CYS A 128 -2.04 6.76 5.02
CA CYS A 128 -1.45 7.53 6.13
C CYS A 128 -1.08 6.63 7.31
N ILE A 129 -1.89 5.62 7.62
CA ILE A 129 -1.59 4.64 8.67
C ILE A 129 -0.36 3.83 8.29
N LEU A 130 -0.30 3.31 7.06
CA LEU A 130 0.85 2.58 6.53
C LEU A 130 2.11 3.43 6.58
N ARG A 131 2.03 4.72 6.24
CA ARG A 131 3.15 5.66 6.37
C ARG A 131 3.65 5.75 7.81
N LYS A 132 2.76 5.99 8.78
CA LYS A 132 3.13 6.07 10.21
C LYS A 132 3.76 4.77 10.70
N GLN A 133 3.18 3.64 10.34
CA GLN A 133 3.71 2.32 10.67
C GLN A 133 5.12 2.12 10.07
N ALA A 134 5.30 2.42 8.79
CA ALA A 134 6.57 2.25 8.10
C ALA A 134 7.69 3.13 8.67
N LEU A 135 7.40 4.40 8.95
CA LEU A 135 8.37 5.33 9.56
C LEU A 135 8.74 4.87 10.98
N ALA A 136 7.76 4.44 11.79
CA ALA A 136 8.01 3.92 13.12
C ALA A 136 8.86 2.62 13.08
N ALA A 137 8.51 1.67 12.21
CA ALA A 137 9.19 0.38 12.09
C ALA A 137 10.63 0.51 11.56
N SER A 138 10.88 1.51 10.70
CA SER A 138 12.22 1.85 10.18
C SER A 138 13.01 2.80 11.08
N GLN A 139 12.49 3.16 12.27
CA GLN A 139 13.10 4.12 13.21
C GLN A 139 13.39 5.50 12.58
N VAL A 140 12.69 5.86 11.51
CA VAL A 140 12.78 7.17 10.89
C VAL A 140 11.81 8.10 11.61
N LYS A 141 12.33 9.23 12.12
CA LYS A 141 11.49 10.23 12.80
C LYS A 141 10.44 10.78 11.84
N ASP A 142 9.16 10.59 12.18
CA ASP A 142 8.07 11.14 11.41
C ASP A 142 7.90 12.65 11.69
N GLN A 143 8.28 13.49 10.73
CA GLN A 143 8.12 14.94 10.77
C GLN A 143 6.85 15.43 10.04
N THR A 144 5.98 14.51 9.64
CA THR A 144 4.79 14.83 8.84
C THR A 144 3.75 15.56 9.68
N HIS A 145 3.26 16.68 9.16
CA HIS A 145 2.10 17.36 9.71
C HIS A 145 0.79 16.66 9.26
N TYR A 146 0.05 16.06 10.20
CA TYR A 146 -1.21 15.38 9.94
C TYR A 146 -2.43 16.24 10.33
N ILE A 147 -3.50 16.26 9.53
CA ILE A 147 -4.72 17.03 9.88
C ILE A 147 -5.39 16.49 11.14
N VAL A 148 -5.41 15.18 11.38
CA VAL A 148 -6.06 14.64 12.59
C VAL A 148 -5.37 15.08 13.88
N SER A 149 -4.10 15.51 13.86
CA SER A 149 -3.49 16.15 15.05
C SER A 149 -3.95 17.60 15.25
N HIS A 150 -4.58 18.23 14.25
CA HIS A 150 -5.11 19.59 14.28
C HIS A 150 -6.61 19.58 14.00
N ALA A 151 -7.37 19.30 15.07
CA ALA A 151 -8.82 19.46 15.20
C ALA A 151 -9.51 20.19 14.03
N THR A 152 -10.01 19.44 13.04
CA THR A 152 -11.19 19.82 12.23
C THR A 152 -11.60 18.65 11.34
N ARG A 153 -12.51 17.83 11.90
CA ARG A 153 -13.35 16.76 11.30
C ARG A 153 -12.69 15.45 10.83
N PRO A 154 -13.18 14.35 11.41
CA PRO A 154 -13.67 13.22 10.63
C PRO A 154 -15.18 13.01 10.85
N VAL A 155 -15.90 12.71 9.77
CA VAL A 155 -17.36 12.47 9.76
C VAL A 155 -17.69 10.99 10.04
N GLY A 156 -16.72 10.19 10.50
CA GLY A 156 -16.87 8.75 10.78
C GLY A 156 -15.74 8.17 11.64
N ASP A 157 -15.86 6.90 12.02
CA ASP A 157 -14.88 6.21 12.87
C ASP A 157 -13.53 6.05 12.17
N ILE A 158 -12.57 6.91 12.53
CA ILE A 158 -11.19 6.90 12.02
C ILE A 158 -10.44 5.61 12.32
N ARG A 159 -10.90 4.82 13.30
CA ARG A 159 -10.27 3.56 13.69
C ARG A 159 -10.58 2.44 12.71
N LEU A 160 -11.61 2.60 11.88
CA LEU A 160 -12.08 1.56 10.97
C LEU A 160 -10.96 1.09 10.02
N TYR A 161 -10.19 2.02 9.45
CA TYR A 161 -9.06 1.67 8.58
C TYR A 161 -7.97 0.90 9.35
N LEU A 162 -7.60 1.37 10.53
CA LEU A 162 -6.62 0.68 11.38
C LEU A 162 -7.10 -0.72 11.75
N GLN A 163 -8.36 -0.87 12.19
CA GLN A 163 -8.96 -2.15 12.52
C GLN A 163 -8.95 -3.13 11.34
N HIS A 164 -9.21 -2.65 10.12
CA HIS A 164 -9.13 -3.47 8.92
C HIS A 164 -7.70 -3.92 8.60
N MET A 165 -6.73 -3.02 8.71
CA MET A 165 -5.32 -3.34 8.52
C MET A 165 -4.85 -4.36 9.57
N LEU A 166 -5.15 -4.15 10.86
CA LEU A 166 -4.79 -5.08 11.94
C LEU A 166 -5.48 -6.44 11.80
N ALA A 167 -6.74 -6.48 11.34
CA ALA A 167 -7.43 -7.74 11.07
C ALA A 167 -6.75 -8.54 9.94
N GLN A 168 -6.24 -7.85 8.91
CA GLN A 168 -5.45 -8.49 7.86
C GLN A 168 -4.10 -8.99 8.39
N VAL A 169 -3.38 -8.18 9.16
CA VAL A 169 -2.12 -8.58 9.80
C VAL A 169 -2.32 -9.82 10.66
N SER A 170 -3.37 -9.84 11.49
CA SER A 170 -3.75 -11.01 12.29
C SER A 170 -4.04 -12.25 11.43
N THR A 171 -4.75 -12.07 10.31
CA THR A 171 -5.00 -13.16 9.34
C THR A 171 -3.68 -13.68 8.76
N LEU A 172 -2.81 -12.81 8.25
CA LEU A 172 -1.52 -13.19 7.68
C LEU A 172 -0.64 -13.90 8.70
N LYS A 173 -0.58 -13.38 9.93
CA LYS A 173 0.16 -13.97 11.06
C LYS A 173 -0.31 -15.39 11.35
N GLY A 174 -1.62 -15.63 11.38
CA GLY A 174 -2.19 -16.97 11.56
C GLY A 174 -1.80 -17.94 10.44
N LEU A 175 -1.85 -17.49 9.18
CA LEU A 175 -1.51 -18.32 8.02
C LEU A 175 -0.02 -18.67 7.97
N LEU A 176 0.85 -17.72 8.32
CA LEU A 176 2.31 -17.87 8.27
C LEU A 176 2.86 -18.69 9.45
N LYS A 177 2.21 -18.65 10.62
CA LYS A 177 2.63 -19.42 11.81
C LYS A 177 2.30 -20.91 11.73
N TYR A 178 1.50 -21.35 10.75
CA TYR A 178 1.05 -22.74 10.66
C TYR A 178 2.19 -23.74 10.45
N SER A 179 3.30 -23.34 9.83
CA SER A 179 4.48 -24.18 9.60
C SER A 179 5.73 -23.34 9.39
N GLU A 180 6.90 -23.89 9.69
CA GLU A 180 8.20 -23.32 9.29
C GLU A 180 8.58 -23.68 7.84
N ASN A 181 7.88 -24.64 7.22
CA ASN A 181 8.11 -25.05 5.85
C ASN A 181 7.47 -24.06 4.86
N ALA A 182 8.28 -23.47 3.98
CA ALA A 182 7.82 -22.50 2.98
C ALA A 182 6.74 -23.03 2.03
N ALA A 183 6.74 -24.32 1.67
CA ALA A 183 5.71 -24.91 0.82
C ALA A 183 4.35 -24.94 1.53
N THR A 184 4.34 -25.34 2.81
CA THR A 184 3.13 -25.36 3.63
C THR A 184 2.64 -23.95 3.96
N GLN A 185 3.54 -22.99 4.20
CA GLN A 185 3.19 -21.58 4.35
C GLN A 185 2.53 -21.04 3.08
N TRP A 186 3.09 -21.37 1.90
CA TRP A 186 2.51 -20.98 0.62
C TRP A 186 1.11 -21.55 0.43
N GLU A 187 0.92 -22.84 0.66
CA GLU A 187 -0.38 -23.51 0.55
C GLU A 187 -1.43 -22.87 1.48
N SER A 188 -1.04 -22.54 2.72
CA SER A 188 -1.90 -21.84 3.67
C SER A 188 -2.32 -20.45 3.16
N LEU A 189 -1.35 -19.67 2.63
CA LEU A 189 -1.60 -18.36 2.05
C LEU A 189 -2.53 -18.43 0.84
N THR A 190 -2.27 -19.32 -0.13
CA THR A 190 -3.04 -19.39 -1.38
C THR A 190 -4.42 -19.99 -1.18
N LYS A 191 -4.60 -20.89 -0.21
CA LYS A 191 -5.93 -21.34 0.24
C LYS A 191 -6.80 -20.18 0.70
N ARG A 192 -6.20 -19.14 1.28
CA ARG A 192 -6.91 -17.92 1.70
C ARG A 192 -6.98 -16.86 0.60
N PHE A 193 -5.93 -16.73 -0.19
CA PHE A 193 -5.69 -15.72 -1.21
C PHE A 193 -5.21 -16.38 -2.52
N PRO A 194 -6.11 -17.00 -3.31
CA PRO A 194 -5.74 -17.74 -4.51
C PRO A 194 -5.03 -16.90 -5.57
N GLU A 195 -5.26 -15.58 -5.57
CA GLU A 195 -4.62 -14.64 -6.50
C GLU A 195 -3.09 -14.62 -6.41
N LEU A 196 -2.50 -15.10 -5.30
CA LEU A 196 -1.06 -15.24 -5.16
C LEU A 196 -0.48 -16.30 -6.11
N ASP A 197 -1.18 -17.41 -6.34
CA ASP A 197 -0.76 -18.41 -7.34
C ASP A 197 -0.82 -17.79 -8.74
N ASP A 198 -1.90 -17.09 -9.08
CA ASP A 198 -2.03 -16.40 -10.38
C ASP A 198 -0.89 -15.40 -10.62
N ILE A 199 -0.51 -14.63 -9.59
CA ILE A 199 0.62 -13.69 -9.65
C ILE A 199 1.91 -14.45 -9.96
N VAL A 200 2.21 -15.51 -9.19
CA VAL A 200 3.46 -16.27 -9.38
C VAL A 200 3.50 -16.91 -10.76
N ASP A 201 2.46 -17.64 -11.14
CA ASP A 201 2.42 -18.42 -12.37
C ASP A 201 2.57 -17.52 -13.61
N ARG A 202 1.99 -16.32 -13.57
CA ARG A 202 1.97 -15.42 -14.73
C ARG A 202 3.13 -14.42 -14.76
N THR A 203 3.74 -14.09 -13.63
CA THR A 203 4.73 -12.98 -13.56
C THR A 203 6.15 -13.39 -13.19
N HIS A 204 6.39 -14.61 -12.67
CA HIS A 204 7.74 -15.03 -12.23
C HIS A 204 8.81 -14.84 -13.31
N LYS A 205 8.54 -15.22 -14.57
CA LYS A 205 9.48 -15.05 -15.69
C LYS A 205 9.79 -13.59 -15.99
N VAL A 206 8.80 -12.71 -15.91
CA VAL A 206 8.98 -11.27 -16.18
C VAL A 206 9.79 -10.60 -15.08
N GLU A 207 9.67 -11.09 -13.85
CA GLU A 207 10.51 -10.68 -12.73
C GLU A 207 11.90 -11.37 -12.71
N GLY A 208 12.17 -12.28 -13.64
CA GLY A 208 13.46 -12.97 -13.74
C GLY A 208 13.70 -14.00 -12.64
N LEU A 209 12.63 -14.59 -12.09
CA LEU A 209 12.67 -15.56 -11.00
C LEU A 209 12.06 -16.89 -11.43
N THR A 210 12.48 -17.98 -10.79
CA THR A 210 11.70 -19.22 -10.77
C THR A 210 10.43 -19.04 -9.92
N SER A 211 9.40 -19.87 -10.17
CA SER A 211 8.18 -19.84 -9.34
C SER A 211 8.50 -20.06 -7.86
N LEU A 212 9.46 -20.93 -7.53
CA LEU A 212 9.85 -21.21 -6.16
C LEU A 212 10.51 -20.00 -5.48
N GLU A 213 11.41 -19.30 -6.17
CA GLU A 213 12.03 -18.08 -5.65
C GLU A 213 11.01 -16.98 -5.42
N MET A 214 10.11 -16.76 -6.39
CA MET A 214 9.08 -15.75 -6.25
C MET A 214 8.15 -16.03 -5.06
N ARG A 215 7.77 -17.29 -4.82
CA ARG A 215 7.02 -17.69 -3.62
C ARG A 215 7.76 -17.35 -2.34
N LYS A 216 9.06 -17.65 -2.26
CA LYS A 216 9.90 -17.30 -1.11
C LYS A 216 9.96 -15.78 -0.87
N CYS A 217 10.13 -14.99 -1.94
CA CYS A 217 10.13 -13.52 -1.84
C CYS A 217 8.80 -12.99 -1.30
N LEU A 218 7.67 -13.52 -1.76
CA LEU A 218 6.34 -13.11 -1.31
C LEU A 218 6.05 -13.55 0.13
N ILE A 219 6.45 -14.76 0.54
CA ILE A 219 6.36 -15.20 1.94
C ILE A 219 7.16 -14.26 2.83
N ARG A 220 8.41 -13.95 2.45
CA ARG A 220 9.29 -13.04 3.17
C ARG A 220 8.69 -11.63 3.28
N LEU A 221 8.09 -11.12 2.21
CA LEU A 221 7.40 -9.81 2.21
C LEU A 221 6.31 -9.77 3.29
N TYR A 222 5.43 -10.77 3.35
CA TYR A 222 4.34 -10.81 4.33
C TYR A 222 4.82 -11.09 5.75
N GLN A 223 5.83 -11.95 5.94
CA GLN A 223 6.46 -12.16 7.24
C GLN A 223 7.06 -10.87 7.79
N THR A 224 7.77 -10.13 6.93
CA THR A 224 8.40 -8.86 7.32
C THR A 224 7.34 -7.83 7.68
N TYR A 225 6.31 -7.67 6.85
CA TYR A 225 5.19 -6.77 7.13
C TYR A 225 4.48 -7.10 8.47
N VAL A 226 4.24 -8.38 8.76
CA VAL A 226 3.67 -8.81 10.06
C VAL A 226 4.60 -8.46 11.22
N SER A 227 5.91 -8.72 11.08
CA SER A 227 6.91 -8.41 12.11
C SER A 227 7.02 -6.91 12.40
N GLU A 228 6.94 -6.08 11.36
CA GLU A 228 6.95 -4.63 11.51
C GLU A 228 5.73 -4.14 12.31
N TRP A 229 4.54 -4.68 12.01
CA TRP A 229 3.32 -4.38 12.77
C TRP A 229 3.43 -4.85 14.22
N ASP A 230 3.91 -6.07 14.47
CA ASP A 230 4.13 -6.59 15.83
C ASP A 230 5.04 -5.66 16.66
N THR A 231 5.97 -4.96 16.01
CA THR A 231 6.91 -4.03 16.66
C THR A 231 6.24 -2.70 17.05
N VAL A 232 5.34 -2.17 16.22
CA VAL A 232 4.84 -0.78 16.36
C VAL A 232 3.35 -0.66 16.62
N GLU A 233 2.59 -1.77 16.64
CA GLU A 233 1.13 -1.76 16.80
C GLU A 233 0.69 -1.03 18.07
N SER A 234 1.38 -1.23 19.20
CA SER A 234 1.05 -0.58 20.48
C SER A 234 1.22 0.94 20.41
N GLN A 235 2.32 1.41 19.81
CA GLN A 235 2.59 2.84 19.59
C GLN A 235 1.54 3.46 18.67
N ILE A 236 1.25 2.82 17.53
CA ILE A 236 0.28 3.33 16.57
C ILE A 236 -1.13 3.35 17.18
N SER A 237 -1.56 2.24 17.77
CA SER A 237 -2.89 2.14 18.40
C SER A 237 -3.06 3.12 19.55
N GLY A 238 -2.04 3.29 20.40
CA GLY A 238 -2.05 4.29 21.47
C GLY A 238 -2.23 5.72 20.96
N ALA A 239 -1.57 6.08 19.85
CA ALA A 239 -1.74 7.39 19.23
C ALA A 239 -3.19 7.61 18.73
N PHE A 240 -3.85 6.58 18.20
CA PHE A 240 -5.27 6.64 17.80
C PHE A 240 -6.24 6.68 18.99
N LEU A 241 -5.92 6.01 20.11
CA LEU A 241 -6.74 6.07 21.33
C LEU A 241 -6.70 7.47 21.95
N ASN A 242 -5.50 8.04 22.12
CA ASN A 242 -5.31 9.38 22.68
C ASN A 242 -6.00 10.46 21.84
N GLN A 243 -6.05 10.29 20.51
CA GLN A 243 -6.76 11.21 19.61
C GLN A 243 -8.28 11.22 19.79
N VAL A 244 -8.89 10.08 20.16
CA VAL A 244 -10.34 10.01 20.44
C VAL A 244 -10.66 10.60 21.81
N SER A 245 -9.82 10.38 22.82
CA SER A 245 -10.02 10.96 24.15
C SER A 245 -9.98 12.49 24.11
N ILE A 246 -9.06 13.09 23.32
CA ILE A 246 -9.01 14.54 23.13
C ILE A 246 -10.27 15.07 22.41
N GLN A 247 -10.82 14.32 21.44
CA GLN A 247 -12.06 14.70 20.76
C GLN A 247 -13.27 14.67 21.70
N GLN A 248 -13.38 13.67 22.58
CA GLN A 248 -14.44 13.61 23.61
C GLN A 248 -14.35 14.79 24.58
N VAL A 249 -13.15 15.09 25.10
CA VAL A 249 -12.94 16.23 26.00
C VAL A 249 -13.24 17.57 25.32
N SER A 250 -12.96 17.71 24.02
CA SER A 250 -13.28 18.94 23.27
C SER A 250 -14.76 19.12 22.94
N GLN A 251 -15.55 18.04 22.95
CA GLN A 251 -17.01 18.10 22.79
C GLN A 251 -17.72 18.43 24.12
N ASP A 252 -17.14 18.02 25.25
CA ASP A 252 -17.67 18.32 26.59
C ASP A 252 -17.35 19.74 27.07
N PHE A 253 -16.42 20.44 26.42
CA PHE A 253 -16.11 21.86 26.64
C PHE A 253 -16.68 22.75 25.51
N GLN A 254 -17.98 22.68 25.25
CA GLN A 254 -18.71 23.84 24.69
C GLN A 254 -19.31 24.63 25.85
N PRO A 255 -18.82 25.84 26.20
CA PRO A 255 -19.51 26.67 27.16
C PRO A 255 -20.89 26.99 26.61
N ALA A 256 -21.92 26.66 27.38
CA ALA A 256 -23.28 27.09 27.11
C ALA A 256 -23.30 28.62 27.04
N ILE A 257 -23.31 29.17 25.83
CA ILE A 257 -23.69 30.55 25.59
C ILE A 257 -25.19 30.52 25.30
N GLN A 258 -25.98 30.72 26.36
CA GLN A 258 -27.25 31.44 26.35
C GLN A 258 -27.50 31.98 27.77
#